data_AF-A0A6N7HVZ8-F1
#
_entry.id   AF-A0A6N7HVZ8-F1
#
_cell.length_a   1.000
_cell.length_b   1.000
_cell.length_c   1.000
_cell.angle_alpha   90.00
_cell.angle_beta   90.00
_cell.angle_gamma   90.00
#
_symmetry.space_group_name_H-M   'P 1'
#
loop_
_entity.id
_entity.type
_entity.pdbx_description
1 polymer ?
#
loop_
_entity_poly.entity_id
_entity_poly.type
_entity_poly.pdbx_seq_one_letter_code
_entity_poly.pdbx_strand_id
1 'polypeptide(L)'
;MAGTARTRAWLTAAVALVALVAVLVVAVPGGDRARQAAPPPSPSTTPSAATAAAKAASTEQIRELLNRRAQAVLHRDEEAFLDGIDPRADPRFVRSQRELFANLARVPLAEWRYRLDPAAPADLSRVSGRGDAGGARLWAPRVSLEYALAGVDKTPTSRPMGYLFVHRAGRWYLRSDTALRSSGRETWRGPWDFGPCVAFPTGSGLVLAHPSRTETARRLAAELDPAVRAVTDVWGDGWSRRVALWLPDTAEEMRALVGPKFRIEGIVAAAVADRVDRPSHSAWGQRVVVSPGGAEQLSDESLRVVLRHEITHIAARGDTVDGAPMWLLEGFADYVGYRETDVPMAHAAPVLAASVRTHGLPNALPSDQDFAAGGAALDLAYQRSWSLSRYIAEGFGEPKLLEFYRRIAGIGPVGKSTMDAVLREVLGIDRGGLLRGWREYLRHGFG
;
A
#
# COMPACT_ATOMS: atom_id res chain seq x y z
N MET A 1 -48.99 14.40 -26.14
CA MET A 1 -48.61 12.98 -26.16
C MET A 1 -47.16 12.89 -26.56
N ALA A 2 -46.35 12.39 -25.64
CA ALA A 2 -44.90 12.56 -25.62
C ALA A 2 -44.19 11.59 -26.58
N GLY A 3 -43.30 12.15 -27.40
CA GLY A 3 -42.16 11.43 -27.95
C GLY A 3 -40.91 11.95 -27.26
N THR A 4 -40.23 11.12 -26.48
CA THR A 4 -38.84 11.37 -26.06
C THR A 4 -38.06 10.08 -26.27
N ALA A 5 -37.30 10.09 -27.37
CA ALA A 5 -36.34 9.06 -27.71
C ALA A 5 -35.20 9.03 -26.68
N ARG A 6 -34.75 7.81 -26.41
CA ARG A 6 -33.64 7.44 -25.53
C ARG A 6 -32.36 8.19 -25.90
N THR A 7 -31.85 9.03 -25.01
CA THR A 7 -30.45 9.46 -25.00
C THR A 7 -29.66 8.53 -24.07
N ARG A 8 -28.80 7.69 -24.66
CA ARG A 8 -27.74 6.98 -23.93
C ARG A 8 -26.75 8.03 -23.45
N ALA A 9 -26.75 8.31 -22.15
CA ALA A 9 -25.75 9.16 -21.51
C ALA A 9 -24.41 8.39 -21.48
N TRP A 10 -23.46 8.83 -22.30
CA TRP A 10 -22.06 8.47 -22.17
C TRP A 10 -21.50 9.30 -21.00
N LEU A 11 -21.39 8.69 -19.83
CA LEU A 11 -20.70 9.31 -18.69
C LEU A 11 -19.19 9.11 -18.89
N THR A 12 -18.50 10.18 -19.27
CA THR A 12 -17.04 10.27 -19.21
C THR A 12 -16.62 10.14 -17.75
N ALA A 13 -15.93 9.04 -17.40
CA ALA A 13 -15.42 8.82 -16.07
C ALA A 13 -14.25 9.79 -15.80
N ALA A 14 -14.53 10.87 -15.05
CA ALA A 14 -13.47 11.58 -14.34
C ALA A 14 -13.00 10.65 -13.21
N VAL A 15 -11.97 9.85 -13.48
CA VAL A 15 -11.35 9.01 -12.47
C VAL A 15 -10.27 9.85 -11.79
N ALA A 16 -10.56 10.37 -10.60
CA ALA A 16 -9.52 10.85 -9.70
C ALA A 16 -8.85 9.62 -9.07
N LEU A 17 -7.68 9.23 -9.57
CA LEU A 17 -6.77 8.40 -8.79
C LEU A 17 -6.01 9.31 -7.84
N VAL A 18 -5.67 8.82 -6.66
CA VAL A 18 -4.66 9.47 -5.82
C VAL A 18 -3.72 8.38 -5.37
N ALA A 19 -2.58 8.22 -6.04
CA ALA A 19 -1.52 7.36 -5.55
C ALA A 19 -0.58 8.17 -4.66
N LEU A 20 -0.94 8.37 -3.40
CA LEU A 20 0.02 8.89 -2.43
C LEU A 20 0.84 7.72 -1.89
N VAL A 21 2.06 7.57 -2.39
CA VAL A 21 3.02 6.63 -1.82
C VAL A 21 3.23 6.95 -0.33
N ALA A 22 2.61 6.17 0.55
CA ALA A 22 2.82 6.24 1.99
C ALA A 22 3.71 5.07 2.42
N VAL A 23 4.98 5.33 2.72
CA VAL A 23 5.82 4.38 3.46
C VAL A 23 5.68 4.65 4.95
N LEU A 24 5.28 3.61 5.69
CA LEU A 24 5.42 3.60 7.14
C LEU A 24 6.90 3.35 7.48
N VAL A 25 7.68 4.41 7.71
CA VAL A 25 9.07 4.28 8.17
C VAL A 25 9.08 3.80 9.62
N VAL A 26 9.34 2.50 9.83
CA VAL A 26 9.88 2.03 11.11
C VAL A 26 11.38 2.28 11.06
N ALA A 27 11.81 3.45 11.55
CA ALA A 27 13.21 3.77 11.69
C ALA A 27 13.85 2.81 12.71
N VAL A 28 14.81 2.00 12.26
CA VAL A 28 15.85 1.45 13.12
C VAL A 28 16.98 2.49 13.12
N PRO A 29 17.29 3.17 14.24
CA PRO A 29 18.38 4.13 14.26
C PRO A 29 19.72 3.38 14.17
N GLY A 30 20.39 3.48 13.03
CA GLY A 30 21.83 3.29 12.93
C GLY A 30 22.51 4.58 13.38
N GLY A 31 23.07 4.60 14.58
CA GLY A 31 23.75 5.77 15.14
C GLY A 31 25.26 5.62 15.08
N ASP A 32 25.90 6.36 14.17
CA ASP A 32 27.30 6.75 14.32
C ASP A 32 27.37 7.89 15.34
N ARG A 33 27.90 7.60 16.53
CA ARG A 33 28.21 8.62 17.54
C ARG A 33 29.70 8.94 17.53
N ALA A 34 30.00 10.18 17.18
CA ALA A 34 31.26 10.84 17.52
C ALA A 34 31.52 10.73 19.03
N ARG A 35 32.76 10.36 19.39
CA ARG A 35 33.22 10.20 20.77
C ARG A 35 33.26 11.57 21.47
N GLN A 36 32.31 11.81 22.36
CA GLN A 36 32.46 12.76 23.47
C GLN A 36 32.73 11.96 24.75
N ALA A 37 33.76 12.36 25.50
CA ALA A 37 34.16 11.73 26.75
C ALA A 37 33.06 11.90 27.81
N ALA A 38 32.57 10.78 28.34
CA ALA A 38 31.54 10.75 29.38
C ALA A 38 32.16 10.96 30.79
N PRO A 39 31.48 11.68 31.70
CA PRO A 39 31.81 11.70 33.12
C PRO A 39 31.64 10.29 33.75
N PRO A 40 32.29 10.01 34.89
CA PRO A 40 32.40 8.65 35.45
C PRO A 40 31.02 8.01 35.71
N PRO A 41 30.85 6.71 35.42
CA PRO A 41 29.56 6.04 35.55
C PRO A 41 29.17 5.88 37.02
N SER A 42 27.95 6.31 37.35
CA SER A 42 27.24 5.81 38.52
C SER A 42 27.01 4.29 38.37
N PRO A 43 27.01 3.50 39.46
CA PRO A 43 26.94 2.05 39.39
C PRO A 43 25.66 1.60 38.66
N SER A 44 25.84 1.05 37.46
CA SER A 44 24.77 0.44 36.67
C SER A 44 24.53 -0.96 37.22
N THR A 45 23.36 -1.19 37.80
CA THR A 45 22.92 -2.50 38.28
C THR A 45 22.75 -3.46 37.09
N THR A 46 23.74 -4.31 36.85
CA THR A 46 23.60 -5.43 35.92
C THR A 46 22.51 -6.38 36.46
N PRO A 47 21.54 -6.84 35.64
CA PRO A 47 20.56 -7.82 36.11
C PRO A 47 21.26 -9.07 36.64
N SER A 48 20.81 -9.57 37.79
CA SER A 48 21.29 -10.87 38.30
C SER A 48 21.11 -11.96 37.24
N ALA A 49 22.06 -12.90 37.15
CA ALA A 49 22.01 -14.02 36.22
C ALA A 49 20.67 -14.79 36.28
N ALA A 50 20.06 -14.89 37.46
CA ALA A 50 18.75 -15.52 37.65
C ALA A 50 17.61 -14.76 36.94
N THR A 51 17.65 -13.42 36.96
CA THR A 51 16.67 -12.57 36.28
C THR A 51 16.83 -12.66 34.76
N ALA A 52 18.07 -12.71 34.27
CA ALA A 52 18.35 -12.91 32.85
C ALA A 52 17.86 -14.28 32.36
N ALA A 53 18.13 -15.35 33.11
CA ALA A 53 17.64 -16.70 32.82
C ALA A 53 16.09 -16.78 32.82
N ALA A 54 15.42 -16.16 33.80
CA ALA A 54 13.96 -16.12 33.85
C ALA A 54 13.33 -15.36 32.66
N LYS A 55 13.98 -14.28 32.20
CA LYS A 55 13.58 -13.55 31.00
C LYS A 55 13.77 -14.38 29.73
N ALA A 56 14.89 -15.09 29.62
CA ALA A 56 15.16 -16.00 28.50
C ALA A 56 14.13 -17.13 28.43
N ALA A 57 13.81 -17.78 29.56
CA ALA A 57 12.79 -18.81 29.64
C ALA A 57 11.39 -18.29 29.24
N SER A 58 11.01 -17.09 29.71
CA SER A 58 9.73 -16.47 29.33
C SER A 58 9.68 -16.12 27.84
N THR A 59 10.81 -15.71 27.27
CA THR A 59 10.95 -15.42 25.84
C THR A 59 10.68 -16.68 25.01
N GLU A 60 11.28 -17.80 25.40
CA GLU A 60 11.14 -19.07 24.66
C GLU A 60 9.72 -19.63 24.74
N GLN A 61 9.11 -19.62 25.93
CA GLN A 61 7.71 -20.05 26.09
C GLN A 61 6.72 -19.28 25.22
N ILE A 62 6.93 -17.96 25.05
CA ILE A 62 6.07 -17.16 24.17
C ILE A 62 6.39 -17.39 22.70
N ARG A 63 7.66 -17.62 22.31
CA ARG A 63 7.99 -18.04 20.94
C ARG A 63 7.31 -19.35 20.59
N GLU A 64 7.34 -20.34 21.47
CA GLU A 64 6.64 -21.60 21.28
C GLU A 64 5.12 -21.42 21.14
N LEU A 65 4.51 -20.59 22.00
CA LEU A 65 3.08 -20.24 21.89
C LEU A 65 2.76 -19.65 20.51
N LEU A 66 3.57 -18.68 20.08
CA LEU A 66 3.38 -18.00 18.80
C LEU A 66 3.62 -18.95 17.61
N ASN A 67 4.59 -19.86 17.71
CA ASN A 67 4.84 -20.89 16.70
C ASN A 67 3.68 -21.87 16.60
N ARG A 68 3.15 -22.39 17.71
CA ARG A 68 1.96 -23.26 17.72
C ARG A 68 0.76 -22.55 17.11
N ARG A 69 0.52 -21.30 17.50
CA ARG A 69 -0.54 -20.44 16.92
C ARG A 69 -0.38 -20.29 15.41
N ALA A 70 0.84 -20.04 14.93
CA ALA A 70 1.11 -19.90 13.51
C ALA A 70 0.88 -21.19 12.73
N GLN A 71 1.35 -22.34 13.26
CA GLN A 71 1.10 -23.64 12.66
C GLN A 71 -0.39 -23.98 12.63
N ALA A 72 -1.14 -23.62 13.68
CA ALA A 72 -2.58 -23.82 13.73
C ALA A 72 -3.32 -23.06 12.61
N VAL A 73 -2.89 -21.84 12.28
CA VAL A 73 -3.41 -21.08 11.13
C VAL A 73 -3.13 -21.81 9.80
N LEU A 74 -1.91 -22.28 9.59
CA LEU A 74 -1.50 -22.96 8.36
C LEU A 74 -2.21 -24.32 8.18
N HIS A 75 -2.38 -25.08 9.26
CA HIS A 75 -3.01 -26.40 9.26
C HIS A 75 -4.53 -26.36 9.43
N ARG A 76 -5.13 -25.16 9.59
CA ARG A 76 -6.56 -24.98 9.83
C ARG A 76 -7.07 -25.70 11.10
N ASP A 77 -6.26 -25.70 12.14
CA ASP A 77 -6.60 -26.21 13.48
C ASP A 77 -7.11 -25.08 14.40
N GLU A 78 -8.44 -24.94 14.56
CA GLU A 78 -9.03 -23.89 15.41
C GLU A 78 -8.73 -24.13 16.90
N GLU A 79 -8.73 -25.38 17.34
CA GLU A 79 -8.53 -25.74 18.75
C GLU A 79 -7.11 -25.37 19.19
N ALA A 80 -6.10 -25.77 18.43
CA ALA A 80 -4.71 -25.41 18.70
C ALA A 80 -4.47 -23.89 18.61
N PHE A 81 -5.21 -23.19 17.74
CA PHE A 81 -5.13 -21.73 17.63
C PHE A 81 -5.67 -21.03 18.88
N LEU A 82 -6.77 -21.53 19.45
CA LEU A 82 -7.43 -20.95 20.62
C LEU A 82 -6.79 -21.38 21.96
N ASP A 83 -6.08 -22.52 22.03
CA ASP A 83 -5.37 -23.00 23.23
C ASP A 83 -4.34 -21.98 23.78
N GLY A 84 -3.82 -21.09 22.93
CA GLY A 84 -2.90 -20.02 23.34
C GLY A 84 -3.56 -18.78 23.97
N ILE A 85 -4.89 -18.69 23.99
CA ILE A 85 -5.63 -17.51 24.48
C ILE A 85 -5.87 -17.60 25.99
N ASP A 86 -5.74 -16.47 26.71
CA ASP A 86 -5.97 -16.44 28.16
C ASP A 86 -7.41 -16.86 28.47
N PRO A 87 -7.63 -17.90 29.30
CA PRO A 87 -8.98 -18.31 29.72
C PRO A 87 -9.76 -17.21 30.46
N ARG A 88 -9.06 -16.18 30.97
CA ARG A 88 -9.65 -14.99 31.60
C ARG A 88 -9.63 -13.74 30.70
N ALA A 89 -9.36 -13.90 29.40
CA ALA A 89 -9.40 -12.79 28.45
C ALA A 89 -10.81 -12.19 28.33
N ASP A 90 -10.87 -10.95 27.83
CA ASP A 90 -12.14 -10.34 27.44
C ASP A 90 -12.86 -11.25 26.43
N PRO A 91 -14.12 -11.66 26.67
CA PRO A 91 -14.89 -12.48 25.73
C PRO A 91 -14.98 -11.90 24.31
N ARG A 92 -14.91 -10.56 24.15
CA ARG A 92 -14.84 -9.89 22.85
C ARG A 92 -13.55 -10.21 22.11
N PHE A 93 -12.42 -10.25 22.82
CA PHE A 93 -11.15 -10.66 22.24
C PHE A 93 -11.16 -12.12 21.83
N VAL A 94 -11.69 -13.02 22.67
CA VAL A 94 -11.80 -14.44 22.31
C VAL A 94 -12.64 -14.64 21.05
N ARG A 95 -13.80 -13.95 20.95
CA ARG A 95 -14.63 -13.97 19.74
C ARG A 95 -13.90 -13.44 18.51
N SER A 96 -13.20 -12.32 18.62
CA SER A 96 -12.46 -11.76 17.48
C SER A 96 -11.34 -12.69 17.01
N GLN A 97 -10.69 -13.43 17.91
CA GLN A 97 -9.70 -14.42 17.50
C GLN A 97 -10.33 -15.59 16.75
N ARG A 98 -11.49 -16.09 17.20
CA ARG A 98 -12.25 -17.12 16.47
C ARG A 98 -12.69 -16.63 15.08
N GLU A 99 -13.21 -15.41 15.00
CA GLU A 99 -13.62 -14.79 13.73
C GLU A 99 -12.45 -14.64 12.78
N LEU A 100 -11.30 -14.11 13.24
CA LEU A 100 -10.07 -14.01 12.44
C LEU A 100 -9.66 -15.38 11.89
N PHE A 101 -9.70 -16.42 12.72
CA PHE A 101 -9.34 -17.77 12.29
C PHE A 101 -10.26 -18.31 11.20
N ALA A 102 -11.58 -18.18 11.39
CA ALA A 102 -12.58 -18.59 10.41
C ALA A 102 -12.47 -17.79 9.10
N ASN A 103 -12.23 -16.48 9.19
CA ASN A 103 -12.15 -15.58 8.04
C ASN A 103 -10.93 -15.89 7.14
N LEU A 104 -9.85 -16.42 7.74
CA LEU A 104 -8.66 -16.84 7.02
C LEU A 104 -8.86 -18.11 6.18
N ALA A 105 -9.94 -18.88 6.36
CA ALA A 105 -10.10 -20.25 5.83
C ALA A 105 -9.88 -20.38 4.32
N ARG A 106 -10.22 -19.36 3.53
CA ARG A 106 -10.06 -19.34 2.07
C ARG A 106 -8.91 -18.48 1.58
N VAL A 107 -8.15 -17.85 2.48
CA VAL A 107 -6.98 -17.05 2.12
C VAL A 107 -5.83 -17.99 1.75
N PRO A 108 -5.25 -17.89 0.54
CA PRO A 108 -4.13 -18.74 0.14
C PRO A 108 -2.84 -18.22 0.78
N LEU A 109 -2.50 -18.76 1.95
CA LEU A 109 -1.27 -18.43 2.67
C LEU A 109 -0.14 -19.38 2.23
N ALA A 110 0.99 -18.82 1.81
CA ALA A 110 2.24 -19.57 1.65
C ALA A 110 3.02 -19.60 2.97
N GLU A 111 2.92 -18.54 3.77
CA GLU A 111 3.59 -18.47 5.05
C GLU A 111 2.78 -17.64 6.07
N TRP A 112 2.88 -18.04 7.33
CA TRP A 112 2.36 -17.33 8.49
C TRP A 112 3.24 -17.66 9.69
N ARG A 113 3.92 -16.67 10.27
CA ARG A 113 4.76 -16.84 11.47
C ARG A 113 4.80 -15.54 12.26
N TYR A 114 5.19 -15.61 13.52
CA TYR A 114 5.43 -14.42 14.33
C TYR A 114 6.91 -14.33 14.70
N ARG A 115 7.46 -13.11 14.71
CA ARG A 115 8.74 -12.82 15.33
C ARG A 115 8.56 -12.04 16.61
N LEU A 116 9.37 -12.38 17.60
CA LEU A 116 9.39 -11.76 18.91
C LEU A 116 10.76 -11.14 19.17
N ASP A 117 10.75 -9.84 19.48
CA ASP A 117 11.90 -9.09 19.97
C ASP A 117 11.69 -8.72 21.46
N PRO A 118 12.45 -9.36 22.38
CA PRO A 118 12.32 -9.14 23.82
C PRO A 118 13.09 -7.90 24.33
N ALA A 119 13.86 -7.22 23.47
CA ALA A 119 14.69 -6.08 23.85
C ALA A 119 13.90 -4.78 23.98
N ALA A 120 12.75 -4.68 23.31
CA ALA A 120 11.89 -3.49 23.33
C ALA A 120 10.47 -3.82 23.83
N PRO A 121 10.26 -4.09 25.13
CA PRO A 121 8.92 -4.27 25.69
C PRO A 121 8.11 -2.96 25.74
N ALA A 122 6.78 -3.07 25.77
CA ALA A 122 5.88 -1.94 25.97
C ALA A 122 5.90 -1.47 27.42
N ASP A 123 5.63 -0.17 27.64
CA ASP A 123 5.26 0.32 28.96
C ASP A 123 3.83 -0.12 29.29
N LEU A 124 3.70 -0.83 30.42
CA LEU A 124 2.45 -1.40 30.92
C LEU A 124 1.82 -0.56 32.04
N SER A 125 2.43 0.56 32.45
CA SER A 125 1.93 1.46 33.50
C SER A 125 0.45 1.85 33.31
N ARG A 126 0.03 2.05 32.06
CA ARG A 126 -1.34 2.41 31.65
C ARG A 126 -2.31 1.23 31.53
N VAL A 127 -1.81 0.00 31.57
CA VAL A 127 -2.57 -1.24 31.38
C VAL A 127 -2.90 -1.89 32.74
N SER A 128 -2.03 -1.69 33.73
CA SER A 128 -2.07 -2.31 35.06
C SER A 128 -3.27 -1.94 35.95
N GLY A 129 -4.24 -1.15 35.47
CA GLY A 129 -5.38 -0.65 36.25
C GLY A 129 -6.70 -1.42 36.08
N ARG A 130 -6.80 -2.43 35.22
CA ARG A 130 -8.05 -3.16 34.97
C ARG A 130 -7.87 -4.68 35.11
N GLY A 131 -8.10 -5.19 36.32
CA GLY A 131 -8.57 -6.57 36.52
C GLY A 131 -7.57 -7.64 36.98
N ASP A 132 -6.30 -7.34 37.26
CA ASP A 132 -5.40 -8.34 37.89
C ASP A 132 -5.35 -8.17 39.41
N ALA A 133 -6.47 -8.47 40.07
CA ALA A 133 -6.55 -8.62 41.52
C ALA A 133 -5.83 -9.90 42.05
N GLY A 134 -4.76 -10.37 41.37
CA GLY A 134 -4.19 -11.69 41.65
C GLY A 134 -2.73 -11.92 41.23
N GLY A 135 -1.89 -10.88 41.15
CA GLY A 135 -0.44 -11.05 40.99
C GLY A 135 0.02 -11.69 39.66
N ALA A 136 -0.80 -11.60 38.60
CA ALA A 136 -0.45 -12.15 37.29
C ALA A 136 0.70 -11.34 36.65
N ARG A 137 1.72 -12.03 36.14
CA ARG A 137 2.87 -11.38 35.47
C ARG A 137 2.50 -11.06 34.03
N LEU A 138 2.47 -9.76 33.69
CA LEU A 138 2.23 -9.28 32.33
C LEU A 138 3.53 -9.01 31.59
N TRP A 139 3.52 -9.20 30.28
CA TRP A 139 4.63 -8.84 29.42
C TRP A 139 4.16 -8.55 27.99
N ALA A 140 4.78 -7.56 27.35
CA ALA A 140 4.43 -7.11 26.00
C ALA A 140 5.70 -6.84 25.18
N PRO A 141 6.45 -7.88 24.78
CA PRO A 141 7.58 -7.72 23.86
C PRO A 141 7.09 -7.19 22.50
N ARG A 142 8.01 -6.70 21.67
CA ARG A 142 7.67 -6.36 20.28
C ARG A 142 7.39 -7.66 19.53
N VAL A 143 6.22 -7.75 18.91
CA VAL A 143 5.85 -8.88 18.06
C VAL A 143 5.51 -8.35 16.66
N SER A 144 5.98 -9.06 15.64
CA SER A 144 5.56 -8.83 14.25
C SER A 144 5.02 -10.11 13.64
N LEU A 145 3.91 -10.01 12.93
CA LEU A 145 3.41 -11.06 12.04
C LEU A 145 4.19 -10.99 10.73
N GLU A 146 4.84 -12.09 10.35
CA GLU A 146 5.43 -12.26 9.03
C GLU A 146 4.58 -13.24 8.22
N TYR A 147 4.05 -12.81 7.08
CA TYR A 147 3.16 -13.63 6.26
C TYR A 147 3.41 -13.43 4.76
N ALA A 148 3.01 -14.42 3.97
CA ALA A 148 3.09 -14.39 2.51
C ALA A 148 1.81 -14.97 1.90
N LEU A 149 1.23 -14.27 0.93
CA LEU A 149 0.16 -14.80 0.07
C LEU A 149 0.76 -15.69 -1.02
N ALA A 150 0.27 -16.93 -1.09
CA ALA A 150 0.72 -17.89 -2.10
C ALA A 150 0.43 -17.37 -3.52
N GLY A 151 1.40 -17.58 -4.42
CA GLY A 151 1.31 -17.10 -5.80
C GLY A 151 1.61 -15.60 -5.99
N VAL A 152 1.71 -14.81 -4.91
CA VAL A 152 1.98 -13.37 -4.97
C VAL A 152 3.31 -13.00 -4.30
N ASP A 153 3.42 -13.25 -2.99
CA ASP A 153 4.55 -12.78 -2.19
C ASP A 153 5.72 -13.75 -2.30
N LYS A 154 6.77 -13.38 -3.05
CA LYS A 154 8.02 -14.17 -3.14
C LYS A 154 8.78 -14.22 -1.82
N THR A 155 8.67 -13.16 -1.03
CA THR A 155 9.18 -13.13 0.34
C THR A 155 8.10 -12.56 1.27
N PRO A 156 8.05 -13.02 2.53
CA PRO A 156 7.06 -12.55 3.49
C PRO A 156 7.15 -11.06 3.75
N THR A 157 6.00 -10.42 3.91
CA THR A 157 5.90 -9.08 4.48
C THR A 157 5.84 -9.17 6.02
N SER A 158 6.01 -8.03 6.71
CA SER A 158 6.02 -7.94 8.17
C SER A 158 5.07 -6.85 8.67
N ARG A 159 4.24 -7.18 9.67
CA ARG A 159 3.23 -6.29 10.25
C ARG A 159 3.31 -6.25 11.78
N PRO A 160 3.16 -5.08 12.41
CA PRO A 160 3.25 -4.96 13.87
C PRO A 160 2.05 -5.58 14.57
N MET A 161 2.29 -6.26 15.70
CA MET A 161 1.26 -6.81 16.57
C MET A 161 1.36 -6.21 17.97
N GLY A 162 0.28 -5.60 18.45
CA GLY A 162 0.12 -5.02 19.79
C GLY A 162 -0.25 -6.06 20.84
N TYR A 163 0.46 -7.18 20.88
CA TYR A 163 0.16 -8.32 21.74
C TYR A 163 0.59 -8.12 23.19
N LEU A 164 -0.35 -8.33 24.11
CA LEU A 164 -0.15 -8.39 25.55
C LEU A 164 -0.26 -9.84 26.02
N PHE A 165 0.77 -10.32 26.71
CA PHE A 165 0.80 -11.67 27.29
C PHE A 165 0.64 -11.63 28.81
N VAL A 166 0.10 -12.71 29.36
CA VAL A 166 -0.05 -12.93 30.79
C VAL A 166 0.42 -14.33 31.18
N HIS A 167 1.11 -14.44 32.30
CA HIS A 167 1.54 -15.71 32.85
C HIS A 167 0.55 -16.19 33.93
N ARG A 168 0.00 -17.39 33.77
CA ARG A 168 -0.93 -18.03 34.71
C ARG A 168 -0.60 -19.51 34.86
N ALA A 169 -0.55 -20.00 36.09
CA ALA A 169 -0.33 -21.42 36.40
C ALA A 169 0.85 -22.06 35.63
N GLY A 170 1.98 -21.35 35.52
CA GLY A 170 3.19 -21.84 34.86
C GLY A 170 3.21 -21.72 33.33
N ARG A 171 2.18 -21.14 32.71
CA ARG A 171 2.05 -21.00 31.25
C ARG A 171 1.78 -19.54 30.86
N TRP A 172 2.34 -19.10 29.73
CA TRP A 172 2.00 -17.83 29.11
C TRP A 172 0.80 -17.97 28.18
N TYR A 173 -0.03 -16.93 28.12
CA TYR A 173 -1.18 -16.82 27.24
C TYR A 173 -1.21 -15.45 26.57
N LEU A 174 -1.78 -15.40 25.35
CA LEU A 174 -2.12 -14.15 24.70
C LEU A 174 -3.42 -13.61 25.32
N ARG A 175 -3.34 -12.43 25.94
CA ARG A 175 -4.45 -11.84 26.69
C ARG A 175 -5.24 -10.82 25.88
N SER A 176 -4.56 -10.03 25.05
CA SER A 176 -5.18 -8.97 24.27
C SER A 176 -4.26 -8.56 23.12
N ASP A 177 -4.86 -8.06 22.05
CA ASP A 177 -4.19 -7.41 20.92
C ASP A 177 -4.59 -5.92 20.76
N THR A 178 -5.33 -5.37 21.74
CA THR A 178 -5.81 -3.97 21.71
C THR A 178 -5.49 -3.20 22.99
N ALA A 179 -5.16 -3.89 24.09
CA ALA A 179 -4.86 -3.27 25.37
C ALA A 179 -3.68 -2.28 25.34
N LEU A 180 -2.79 -2.41 24.35
CA LEU A 180 -1.59 -1.58 24.24
C LEU A 180 -1.74 -0.36 23.32
N ARG A 181 -2.95 -0.13 22.76
CA ARG A 181 -3.20 1.01 21.86
C ARG A 181 -2.88 2.36 22.52
N SER A 182 -3.25 2.53 23.79
CA SER A 182 -2.94 3.75 24.58
C SER A 182 -1.46 3.95 24.89
N SER A 183 -0.64 2.91 24.69
CA SER A 183 0.83 2.94 24.75
C SER A 183 1.47 3.04 23.36
N GLY A 184 0.69 3.35 22.32
CA GLY A 184 1.17 3.50 20.94
C GLY A 184 1.51 2.19 20.23
N ARG A 185 1.12 1.04 20.78
CA ARG A 185 1.27 -0.26 20.12
C ARG A 185 -0.05 -0.73 19.56
N GLU A 186 -0.18 -0.61 18.26
CA GLU A 186 -1.34 -1.07 17.53
C GLU A 186 -1.09 -2.43 16.90
N THR A 187 -2.13 -3.25 16.85
CA THR A 187 -2.14 -4.46 16.04
C THR A 187 -2.64 -4.10 14.65
N TRP A 188 -1.84 -4.40 13.63
CA TRP A 188 -2.25 -4.26 12.25
C TRP A 188 -3.45 -5.17 11.95
N ARG A 189 -4.35 -4.69 11.08
CA ARG A 189 -5.58 -5.41 10.67
C ARG A 189 -5.51 -5.67 9.18
N GLY A 190 -5.63 -6.94 8.79
CA GLY A 190 -5.76 -7.36 7.40
C GLY A 190 -7.22 -7.56 7.00
N PRO A 191 -7.53 -7.92 5.75
CA PRO A 191 -8.91 -8.10 5.29
C PRO A 191 -9.70 -9.12 6.14
N TRP A 192 -9.04 -10.18 6.62
CA TRP A 192 -9.63 -11.20 7.48
C TRP A 192 -10.02 -10.71 8.90
N ASP A 193 -9.58 -9.52 9.31
CA ASP A 193 -10.06 -8.89 10.56
C ASP A 193 -11.44 -8.22 10.38
N PHE A 194 -11.90 -8.03 9.14
CA PHE A 194 -13.14 -7.31 8.81
C PHE A 194 -14.29 -8.21 8.36
N GLY A 195 -13.99 -9.46 8.00
CA GLY A 195 -15.00 -10.44 7.65
C GLY A 195 -14.44 -11.64 6.90
N PRO A 196 -15.28 -12.62 6.53
CA PRO A 196 -14.86 -13.79 5.78
C PRO A 196 -14.21 -13.38 4.46
N CYS A 197 -13.04 -13.95 4.14
CA CYS A 197 -12.39 -13.69 2.87
C CYS A 197 -12.71 -14.77 1.84
N VAL A 198 -12.73 -14.37 0.57
CA VAL A 198 -12.73 -15.23 -0.62
C VAL A 198 -11.61 -14.79 -1.55
N ALA A 199 -11.02 -15.75 -2.26
CA ALA A 199 -9.83 -15.53 -3.08
C ALA A 199 -10.08 -16.01 -4.51
N PHE A 200 -9.61 -15.23 -5.48
CA PHE A 200 -9.70 -15.50 -6.91
C PHE A 200 -8.28 -15.47 -7.50
N PRO A 201 -7.56 -16.61 -7.52
CA PRO A 201 -6.23 -16.69 -8.09
C PRO A 201 -6.25 -16.44 -9.61
N THR A 202 -5.18 -15.85 -10.13
CA THR A 202 -4.96 -15.62 -11.57
C THR A 202 -3.55 -16.08 -11.96
N GLY A 203 -3.19 -16.03 -13.25
CA GLY A 203 -1.83 -16.36 -13.69
C GLY A 203 -0.76 -15.41 -13.14
N SER A 204 -1.14 -14.15 -12.92
CA SER A 204 -0.28 -13.07 -12.44
C SER A 204 -0.54 -12.65 -10.99
N GLY A 205 -1.36 -13.38 -10.23
CA GLY A 205 -1.53 -13.10 -8.80
C GLY A 205 -2.86 -13.53 -8.20
N LEU A 206 -3.51 -12.60 -7.49
CA LEU A 206 -4.69 -12.89 -6.66
C LEU A 206 -5.58 -11.67 -6.48
N VAL A 207 -6.90 -11.87 -6.53
CA VAL A 207 -7.88 -10.94 -5.94
C VAL A 207 -8.38 -11.52 -4.62
N LEU A 208 -8.30 -10.74 -3.55
CA LEU A 208 -8.86 -11.06 -2.24
C LEU A 208 -10.03 -10.12 -1.96
N ALA A 209 -11.18 -10.66 -1.60
CA ALA A 209 -12.41 -9.90 -1.38
C ALA A 209 -13.27 -10.55 -0.29
N HIS A 210 -14.40 -9.94 0.03
CA HIS A 210 -15.46 -10.54 0.84
C HIS A 210 -16.53 -11.22 -0.04
N PRO A 211 -17.28 -12.23 0.47
CA PRO A 211 -18.30 -12.95 -0.30
C PRO A 211 -19.34 -12.05 -0.99
N SER A 212 -19.73 -10.95 -0.33
CA SER A 212 -20.60 -9.87 -0.82
C SER A 212 -20.13 -9.23 -2.12
N ARG A 213 -18.82 -9.29 -2.42
CA ARG A 213 -18.15 -8.64 -3.56
C ARG A 213 -17.72 -9.61 -4.66
N THR A 214 -18.21 -10.85 -4.62
CA THR A 214 -17.78 -11.92 -5.54
C THR A 214 -17.83 -11.52 -7.02
N GLU A 215 -18.88 -10.80 -7.44
CA GLU A 215 -19.02 -10.41 -8.85
C GLU A 215 -17.98 -9.38 -9.28
N THR A 216 -17.79 -8.32 -8.49
CA THR A 216 -16.72 -7.33 -8.71
C THR A 216 -15.34 -7.99 -8.67
N ALA A 217 -15.11 -8.93 -7.75
CA ALA A 217 -13.85 -9.64 -7.63
C ALA A 217 -13.53 -10.50 -8.86
N ARG A 218 -14.55 -11.12 -9.49
CA ARG A 218 -14.37 -11.83 -10.78
C ARG A 218 -14.01 -10.89 -11.92
N ARG A 219 -14.64 -9.72 -12.00
CA ARG A 219 -14.28 -8.68 -12.99
C ARG A 219 -12.83 -8.23 -12.82
N LEU A 220 -12.41 -7.94 -11.59
CA LEU A 220 -11.02 -7.60 -11.27
C LEU A 220 -10.04 -8.73 -11.64
N ALA A 221 -10.39 -9.98 -11.34
CA ALA A 221 -9.55 -11.14 -11.65
C ALA A 221 -9.38 -11.33 -13.17
N ALA A 222 -10.43 -11.08 -13.96
CA ALA A 222 -10.38 -11.15 -15.43
C ALA A 222 -9.44 -10.10 -16.05
N GLU A 223 -9.35 -8.91 -15.44
CA GLU A 223 -8.49 -7.82 -15.93
C GLU A 223 -7.05 -7.86 -15.38
N LEU A 224 -6.79 -8.63 -14.32
CA LEU A 224 -5.48 -8.66 -13.66
C LEU A 224 -4.35 -9.14 -14.58
N ASP A 225 -4.54 -10.29 -15.24
CA ASP A 225 -3.50 -10.86 -16.10
C ASP A 225 -3.20 -9.99 -17.35
N PRO A 226 -4.21 -9.47 -18.08
CA PRO A 226 -3.99 -8.48 -19.13
C PRO A 226 -3.31 -7.19 -18.65
N ALA A 227 -3.69 -6.67 -17.47
CA ALA A 227 -3.10 -5.44 -16.95
C ALA A 227 -1.62 -5.63 -16.59
N VAL A 228 -1.24 -6.75 -15.96
CA VAL A 228 0.16 -7.07 -15.67
C VAL A 228 0.99 -7.19 -16.95
N ARG A 229 0.45 -7.81 -18.01
CA ARG A 229 1.13 -7.86 -19.33
C ARG A 229 1.35 -6.46 -19.90
N ALA A 230 0.30 -5.65 -19.98
CA ALA A 230 0.38 -4.30 -20.53
C ALA A 230 1.39 -3.41 -19.77
N VAL A 231 1.46 -3.52 -18.44
CA VAL A 231 2.47 -2.80 -17.65
C VAL A 231 3.88 -3.36 -17.91
N THR A 232 4.02 -4.68 -18.04
CA THR A 232 5.31 -5.32 -18.35
C THR A 232 5.83 -4.94 -19.73
N ASP A 233 4.95 -4.75 -20.71
CA ASP A 233 5.35 -4.34 -22.07
C ASP A 233 6.03 -2.96 -22.09
N VAL A 234 5.66 -2.08 -21.15
CA VAL A 234 6.30 -0.77 -20.97
C VAL A 234 7.49 -0.85 -20.02
N TRP A 235 7.27 -1.43 -18.83
CA TRP A 235 8.27 -1.40 -17.75
C TRP A 235 9.43 -2.38 -17.96
N GLY A 236 9.17 -3.49 -18.64
CA GLY A 236 10.05 -4.65 -18.75
C GLY A 236 9.91 -5.63 -17.57
N ASP A 237 10.74 -6.68 -17.60
CA ASP A 237 10.62 -7.84 -16.70
C ASP A 237 11.28 -7.69 -15.31
N GLY A 238 11.82 -6.51 -14.99
CA GLY A 238 12.62 -6.25 -13.78
C GLY A 238 11.85 -6.27 -12.45
N TRP A 239 10.56 -6.56 -12.45
CA TRP A 239 9.69 -6.54 -11.27
C TRP A 239 9.00 -7.90 -11.05
N SER A 240 8.25 -8.04 -9.96
CA SER A 240 7.70 -9.36 -9.56
C SER A 240 6.74 -9.95 -10.59
N ARG A 241 6.01 -9.10 -11.33
CA ARG A 241 4.86 -9.45 -12.19
C ARG A 241 3.80 -10.28 -11.44
N ARG A 242 3.76 -10.08 -10.11
CA ARG A 242 2.85 -10.72 -9.17
C ARG A 242 2.14 -9.66 -8.35
N VAL A 243 0.82 -9.62 -8.46
CA VAL A 243 -0.01 -8.55 -7.88
C VAL A 243 -1.13 -9.14 -7.03
N ALA A 244 -1.31 -8.60 -5.83
CA ALA A 244 -2.51 -8.84 -5.03
C ALA A 244 -3.43 -7.61 -5.10
N LEU A 245 -4.67 -7.82 -5.57
CA LEU A 245 -5.75 -6.86 -5.46
C LEU A 245 -6.55 -7.16 -4.20
N TRP A 246 -6.76 -6.16 -3.34
CA TRP A 246 -7.62 -6.26 -2.16
C TRP A 246 -8.88 -5.43 -2.39
N LEU A 247 -10.04 -6.07 -2.33
CA LEU A 247 -11.35 -5.44 -2.46
C LEU A 247 -12.07 -5.45 -1.10
N PRO A 248 -11.83 -4.42 -0.26
CA PRO A 248 -12.53 -4.24 1.00
C PRO A 248 -14.03 -4.02 0.83
N ASP A 249 -14.80 -4.34 1.87
CA ASP A 249 -16.24 -4.10 1.91
C ASP A 249 -16.61 -2.70 2.37
N THR A 250 -15.77 -2.10 3.20
CA THR A 250 -16.06 -0.83 3.89
C THR A 250 -14.92 0.17 3.80
N ALA A 251 -15.27 1.46 3.94
CA ALA A 251 -14.28 2.53 4.00
C ALA A 251 -13.37 2.44 5.25
N GLU A 252 -13.87 1.85 6.34
CA GLU A 252 -13.08 1.59 7.55
C GLU A 252 -11.99 0.56 7.26
N GLU A 253 -12.37 -0.56 6.64
CA GLU A 253 -11.42 -1.58 6.22
C GLU A 253 -10.38 -0.99 5.26
N MET A 254 -10.82 -0.30 4.20
CA MET A 254 -9.90 0.32 3.25
C MET A 254 -8.87 1.21 3.98
N ARG A 255 -9.32 2.07 4.90
CA ARG A 255 -8.45 2.95 5.69
C ARG A 255 -7.45 2.17 6.55
N ALA A 256 -7.83 1.01 7.08
CA ALA A 256 -6.91 0.14 7.81
C ALA A 256 -5.83 -0.47 6.90
N LEU A 257 -6.17 -0.76 5.64
CA LEU A 257 -5.25 -1.35 4.65
C LEU A 257 -4.29 -0.32 4.04
N VAL A 258 -4.76 0.89 3.74
CA VAL A 258 -3.94 1.96 3.13
C VAL A 258 -3.25 2.87 4.16
N GLY A 259 -3.73 2.88 5.41
CA GLY A 259 -3.18 3.64 6.51
C GLY A 259 -3.92 4.98 6.77
N PRO A 260 -3.81 5.52 8.00
CA PRO A 260 -4.66 6.60 8.49
C PRO A 260 -4.40 7.98 7.85
N LYS A 261 -3.22 8.17 7.24
CA LYS A 261 -2.85 9.42 6.57
C LYS A 261 -3.30 9.48 5.11
N PHE A 262 -3.81 8.36 4.58
CA PHE A 262 -4.19 8.25 3.19
C PHE A 262 -5.63 8.78 3.01
N ARG A 263 -5.83 9.64 2.00
CA ARG A 263 -7.16 10.13 1.63
C ARG A 263 -7.88 9.04 0.84
N ILE A 264 -8.97 8.51 1.36
CA ILE A 264 -9.73 7.44 0.69
C ILE A 264 -10.96 7.96 -0.05
N GLU A 265 -11.38 9.20 0.24
CA GLU A 265 -12.52 9.83 -0.39
C GLU A 265 -12.18 10.22 -1.84
N GLY A 266 -13.01 9.78 -2.78
CA GLY A 266 -12.90 10.16 -4.20
C GLY A 266 -11.87 9.37 -5.01
N ILE A 267 -11.19 8.38 -4.41
CA ILE A 267 -10.28 7.49 -5.13
C ILE A 267 -10.96 6.18 -5.52
N VAL A 268 -10.51 5.56 -6.62
CA VAL A 268 -10.99 4.23 -7.05
C VAL A 268 -10.10 3.12 -6.52
N ALA A 269 -8.79 3.34 -6.45
CA ALA A 269 -7.83 2.37 -5.98
C ALA A 269 -6.58 3.07 -5.45
N ALA A 270 -5.70 2.30 -4.79
CA ALA A 270 -4.40 2.76 -4.32
C ALA A 270 -3.39 1.61 -4.28
N ALA A 271 -2.23 1.80 -4.89
CA ALA A 271 -1.06 0.96 -4.70
C ALA A 271 -0.34 1.28 -3.37
N VAL A 272 -0.06 0.25 -2.58
CA VAL A 272 0.66 0.34 -1.30
C VAL A 272 1.78 -0.67 -1.23
N ALA A 273 2.78 -0.41 -0.39
CA ALA A 273 3.87 -1.34 -0.11
C ALA A 273 4.28 -1.26 1.36
N ASP A 274 4.66 -2.39 1.93
CA ASP A 274 4.98 -2.51 3.36
C ASP A 274 6.42 -2.17 3.65
N ARG A 275 7.29 -2.48 2.69
CA ARG A 275 8.72 -2.18 2.76
C ARG A 275 9.24 -1.91 1.36
N VAL A 276 10.14 -0.95 1.28
CA VAL A 276 10.93 -0.64 0.09
C VAL A 276 12.40 -0.62 0.48
N ASP A 277 13.24 -1.30 -0.27
CA ASP A 277 14.69 -1.29 -0.14
C ASP A 277 15.30 -0.71 -1.41
N ARG A 278 15.77 0.52 -1.28
CA ARG A 278 16.25 1.32 -2.42
C ARG A 278 17.54 0.76 -3.03
N PRO A 279 18.58 0.39 -2.24
CA PRO A 279 19.81 -0.17 -2.81
C PRO A 279 19.59 -1.41 -3.68
N SER A 280 18.59 -2.23 -3.36
CA SER A 280 18.25 -3.43 -4.13
C SER A 280 17.08 -3.23 -5.09
N HIS A 281 16.59 -2.00 -5.24
CA HIS A 281 15.46 -1.65 -6.11
C HIS A 281 14.24 -2.56 -5.89
N SER A 282 13.95 -2.89 -4.63
CA SER A 282 12.97 -3.93 -4.28
C SER A 282 11.88 -3.40 -3.36
N ALA A 283 10.66 -3.93 -3.53
CA ALA A 283 9.51 -3.62 -2.68
C ALA A 283 8.73 -4.90 -2.33
N TRP A 284 8.16 -4.94 -1.12
CA TRP A 284 7.49 -6.12 -0.57
C TRP A 284 6.16 -5.79 0.07
N GLY A 285 5.30 -6.81 0.19
CA GLY A 285 3.95 -6.65 0.71
C GLY A 285 3.12 -5.70 -0.15
N GLN A 286 3.43 -5.62 -1.45
CA GLN A 286 2.77 -4.67 -2.34
C GLN A 286 1.33 -5.12 -2.63
N ARG A 287 0.37 -4.21 -2.52
CA ARG A 287 -1.06 -4.46 -2.77
C ARG A 287 -1.63 -3.32 -3.60
N VAL A 288 -2.62 -3.62 -4.42
CA VAL A 288 -3.55 -2.60 -4.91
C VAL A 288 -4.83 -2.76 -4.10
N VAL A 289 -5.22 -1.72 -3.35
CA VAL A 289 -6.46 -1.71 -2.56
C VAL A 289 -7.51 -0.95 -3.36
N VAL A 290 -8.59 -1.61 -3.70
CA VAL A 290 -9.70 -1.04 -4.50
C VAL A 290 -10.76 -0.46 -3.57
N SER A 291 -11.20 0.76 -3.82
CA SER A 291 -12.23 1.41 -3.02
C SER A 291 -13.54 0.63 -3.04
N PRO A 292 -14.20 0.45 -1.88
CA PRO A 292 -15.51 -0.18 -1.83
C PRO A 292 -16.53 0.60 -2.67
N GLY A 293 -17.16 -0.05 -3.65
CA GLY A 293 -18.14 0.60 -4.53
C GLY A 293 -17.53 1.35 -5.71
N GLY A 294 -16.20 1.51 -5.78
CA GLY A 294 -15.51 2.24 -6.85
C GLY A 294 -15.47 1.45 -8.16
N ALA A 295 -15.01 0.19 -8.11
CA ALA A 295 -14.92 -0.65 -9.30
C ALA A 295 -16.28 -1.03 -9.89
N GLU A 296 -17.34 -1.10 -9.07
CA GLU A 296 -18.71 -1.36 -9.53
C GLU A 296 -19.25 -0.28 -10.45
N GLN A 297 -18.80 0.97 -10.28
CA GLN A 297 -19.28 2.13 -11.05
C GLN A 297 -18.54 2.29 -12.38
N LEU A 298 -17.44 1.56 -12.57
CA LEU A 298 -16.61 1.67 -13.77
C LEU A 298 -17.07 0.70 -14.85
N SER A 299 -17.01 1.17 -16.10
CA SER A 299 -17.00 0.28 -17.26
C SER A 299 -15.73 -0.58 -17.24
N ASP A 300 -15.73 -1.67 -18.01
CA ASP A 300 -14.55 -2.55 -18.09
C ASP A 300 -13.34 -1.82 -18.70
N GLU A 301 -13.57 -0.88 -19.63
CA GLU A 301 -12.52 -0.03 -20.19
C GLU A 301 -11.90 0.88 -19.13
N SER A 302 -12.72 1.59 -18.34
CA SER A 302 -12.20 2.45 -17.27
C SER A 302 -11.52 1.64 -16.15
N LEU A 303 -12.06 0.45 -15.83
CA LEU A 303 -11.45 -0.45 -14.85
C LEU A 303 -10.05 -0.91 -15.31
N ARG A 304 -9.90 -1.23 -16.61
CA ARG A 304 -8.61 -1.60 -17.19
C ARG A 304 -7.59 -0.48 -17.09
N VAL A 305 -7.98 0.76 -17.40
CA VAL A 305 -7.12 1.95 -17.26
C VAL A 305 -6.65 2.10 -15.81
N VAL A 306 -7.58 2.01 -14.85
CA VAL A 306 -7.27 2.10 -13.41
C VAL A 306 -6.30 1.00 -12.97
N LEU A 307 -6.55 -0.25 -13.34
CA LEU A 307 -5.69 -1.36 -12.92
C LEU A 307 -4.29 -1.24 -13.51
N ARG A 308 -4.16 -0.86 -14.78
CA ARG A 308 -2.86 -0.62 -15.40
C ARG A 308 -2.11 0.54 -14.72
N HIS A 309 -2.81 1.61 -14.38
CA HIS A 309 -2.22 2.72 -13.60
C HIS A 309 -1.68 2.20 -12.26
N GLU A 310 -2.52 1.56 -11.44
CA GLU A 310 -2.09 1.13 -10.10
C GLU A 310 -0.99 0.08 -10.15
N ILE A 311 -1.04 -0.84 -11.12
CA ILE A 311 0.00 -1.85 -11.30
C ILE A 311 1.31 -1.21 -11.80
N THR A 312 1.25 -0.08 -12.50
CA THR A 312 2.46 0.69 -12.84
C THR A 312 3.18 1.16 -11.58
N HIS A 313 2.46 1.62 -10.56
CA HIS A 313 3.06 1.96 -9.26
C HIS A 313 3.67 0.73 -8.57
N ILE A 314 3.04 -0.44 -8.65
CA ILE A 314 3.59 -1.70 -8.12
C ILE A 314 4.90 -2.09 -8.83
N ALA A 315 4.94 -1.93 -10.15
CA ALA A 315 6.13 -2.23 -10.96
C ALA A 315 7.27 -1.24 -10.67
N ALA A 316 6.93 0.05 -10.53
CA ALA A 316 7.88 1.12 -10.34
C ALA A 316 8.39 1.27 -8.90
N ARG A 317 7.68 0.74 -7.89
CA ARG A 317 7.90 1.13 -6.49
C ARG A 317 9.35 1.00 -6.02
N GLY A 318 10.05 -0.07 -6.43
CA GLY A 318 11.46 -0.31 -6.08
C GLY A 318 12.40 0.77 -6.62
N ASP A 319 12.04 1.43 -7.72
CA ASP A 319 12.81 2.45 -8.43
C ASP A 319 12.39 3.89 -8.08
N THR A 320 11.36 4.07 -7.26
CA THR A 320 10.84 5.38 -6.87
C THR A 320 11.25 5.76 -5.45
N VAL A 321 11.57 7.03 -5.23
CA VAL A 321 11.87 7.57 -3.91
C VAL A 321 10.92 8.71 -3.54
N ASP A 322 10.74 8.91 -2.23
CA ASP A 322 9.81 9.91 -1.72
C ASP A 322 10.22 11.33 -2.16
N GLY A 323 9.22 12.13 -2.56
CA GLY A 323 9.43 13.50 -3.05
C GLY A 323 9.81 13.61 -4.52
N ALA A 324 9.79 12.51 -5.28
CA ALA A 324 9.79 12.59 -6.74
C ALA A 324 8.56 13.40 -7.24
N PRO A 325 8.70 14.18 -8.34
CA PRO A 325 7.62 15.05 -8.81
C PRO A 325 6.34 14.27 -9.14
N MET A 326 5.23 14.64 -8.50
CA MET A 326 3.94 13.93 -8.60
C MET A 326 3.43 13.89 -10.03
N TRP A 327 3.60 14.97 -10.79
CA TRP A 327 3.16 15.02 -12.19
C TRP A 327 3.84 13.96 -13.06
N LEU A 328 5.08 13.57 -12.74
CA LEU A 328 5.77 12.54 -13.51
C LEU A 328 5.35 11.15 -13.05
N LEU A 329 5.18 10.96 -11.74
CA LEU A 329 4.70 9.70 -11.16
C LEU A 329 3.31 9.34 -11.70
N GLU A 330 2.36 10.26 -11.52
CA GLU A 330 0.96 10.06 -11.93
C GLU A 330 0.78 10.12 -13.44
N GLY A 331 1.47 11.05 -14.11
CA GLY A 331 1.37 11.20 -15.56
C GLY A 331 1.86 9.97 -16.31
N PHE A 332 2.95 9.35 -15.83
CA PHE A 332 3.47 8.10 -16.40
C PHE A 332 2.52 6.93 -16.15
N ALA A 333 1.99 6.79 -14.94
CA ALA A 333 1.03 5.75 -14.61
C ALA A 333 -0.27 5.88 -15.43
N ASP A 334 -0.80 7.10 -15.61
CA ASP A 334 -1.94 7.36 -16.49
C ASP A 334 -1.60 7.06 -17.96
N TYR A 335 -0.39 7.41 -18.42
CA TYR A 335 0.04 7.09 -19.78
C TYR A 335 -0.01 5.58 -20.02
N VAL A 336 0.53 4.77 -19.11
CA VAL A 336 0.46 3.31 -19.18
C VAL A 336 -1.00 2.82 -19.08
N GLY A 337 -1.81 3.48 -18.24
CA GLY A 337 -3.25 3.22 -18.12
C GLY A 337 -3.98 3.29 -19.46
N TYR A 338 -3.83 4.41 -20.16
CA TYR A 338 -4.46 4.69 -21.45
C TYR A 338 -3.73 4.11 -22.67
N ARG A 339 -2.55 3.49 -22.49
CA ARG A 339 -1.77 2.91 -23.59
C ARG A 339 -2.59 1.86 -24.35
N GLU A 340 -2.57 1.95 -25.68
CA GLU A 340 -3.33 1.08 -26.59
C GLU A 340 -4.85 1.10 -26.35
N THR A 341 -5.38 2.16 -25.75
CA THR A 341 -6.82 2.44 -25.77
C THR A 341 -7.16 3.32 -26.96
N ASP A 342 -8.35 3.11 -27.53
CA ASP A 342 -8.88 3.96 -28.61
C ASP A 342 -9.57 5.23 -28.06
N VAL A 343 -9.39 5.55 -26.77
CA VAL A 343 -10.01 6.71 -26.12
C VAL A 343 -9.41 8.00 -26.72
N PRO A 344 -10.23 8.85 -27.39
CA PRO A 344 -9.74 10.10 -27.94
C PRO A 344 -9.23 11.04 -26.83
N MET A 345 -8.23 11.87 -27.15
CA MET A 345 -7.59 12.73 -26.14
C MET A 345 -8.56 13.62 -25.37
N ALA A 346 -9.55 14.21 -26.06
CA ALA A 346 -10.59 15.03 -25.44
C ALA A 346 -11.50 14.27 -24.47
N HIS A 347 -11.62 12.94 -24.62
CA HIS A 347 -12.39 12.07 -23.72
C HIS A 347 -11.56 11.55 -22.55
N ALA A 348 -10.26 11.31 -22.77
CA ALA A 348 -9.32 10.96 -21.69
C ALA A 348 -9.00 12.17 -20.79
N ALA A 349 -9.01 13.39 -21.35
CA ALA A 349 -8.70 14.62 -20.65
C ALA A 349 -9.77 15.72 -20.82
N PRO A 350 -11.03 15.48 -20.40
CA PRO A 350 -12.14 16.39 -20.65
C PRO A 350 -12.04 17.73 -19.90
N VAL A 351 -11.49 17.73 -18.68
CA VAL A 351 -11.30 18.93 -17.86
C VAL A 351 -10.18 19.78 -18.45
N LEU A 352 -9.10 19.17 -18.91
CA LEU A 352 -8.04 19.88 -19.63
C LEU A 352 -8.53 20.43 -20.96
N ALA A 353 -9.28 19.65 -21.75
CA ALA A 353 -9.86 20.11 -23.00
C ALA A 353 -10.78 21.31 -22.79
N ALA A 354 -11.63 21.28 -21.74
CA ALA A 354 -12.46 22.41 -21.35
C ALA A 354 -11.61 23.62 -20.92
N SER A 355 -10.58 23.41 -20.09
CA SER A 355 -9.66 24.46 -19.66
C SER A 355 -8.95 25.12 -20.83
N VAL A 356 -8.52 24.36 -21.85
CA VAL A 356 -7.85 24.91 -23.04
C VAL A 356 -8.80 25.78 -23.86
N ARG A 357 -10.06 25.35 -24.03
CA ARG A 357 -11.08 26.15 -24.73
C ARG A 357 -11.42 27.46 -24.00
N THR A 358 -11.51 27.42 -22.68
CA THR A 358 -11.96 28.57 -21.88
C THR A 358 -10.82 29.53 -21.51
N HIS A 359 -9.63 29.00 -21.21
CA HIS A 359 -8.51 29.76 -20.63
C HIS A 359 -7.25 29.77 -21.52
N GLY A 360 -7.29 29.09 -22.67
CA GLY A 360 -6.14 28.92 -23.53
C GLY A 360 -5.14 27.87 -23.01
N LEU A 361 -4.01 27.75 -23.73
CA LEU A 361 -2.98 26.75 -23.45
C LEU A 361 -2.23 27.01 -22.13
N PRO A 362 -1.86 25.97 -21.36
CA PRO A 362 -1.12 26.11 -20.10
C PRO A 362 0.21 26.86 -20.25
N ASN A 363 0.50 27.80 -19.36
CA ASN A 363 1.71 28.63 -19.38
C ASN A 363 2.87 28.11 -18.50
N ALA A 364 2.66 26.99 -17.82
CA ALA A 364 3.64 26.31 -16.99
C ALA A 364 3.44 24.79 -17.06
N LEU A 365 4.51 24.03 -16.78
CA LEU A 365 4.41 22.59 -16.54
C LEU A 365 3.68 22.34 -15.22
N PRO A 366 3.03 21.16 -15.04
CA PRO A 366 2.43 20.79 -13.77
C PRO A 366 3.46 20.78 -12.63
N SER A 367 2.98 21.05 -11.42
CA SER A 367 3.77 21.10 -10.20
C SER A 367 3.10 20.30 -9.09
N ASP A 368 3.86 19.92 -8.06
CA ASP A 368 3.31 19.16 -6.93
C ASP A 368 2.22 19.94 -6.18
N GLN A 369 2.21 21.27 -6.26
CA GLN A 369 1.17 22.11 -5.67
C GLN A 369 -0.19 21.91 -6.34
N ASP A 370 -0.21 21.55 -7.62
CA ASP A 370 -1.47 21.30 -8.35
C ASP A 370 -2.21 20.06 -7.79
N PHE A 371 -1.47 19.14 -7.16
CA PHE A 371 -2.01 17.93 -6.51
C PHE A 371 -2.40 18.14 -5.04
N ALA A 372 -2.02 19.26 -4.45
CA ALA A 372 -2.41 19.60 -3.08
C ALA A 372 -3.88 20.00 -3.00
N ALA A 373 -4.43 20.57 -4.08
CA ALA A 373 -5.84 20.92 -4.20
C ALA A 373 -6.72 19.66 -4.34
N GLY A 374 -7.99 19.76 -3.94
CA GLY A 374 -9.00 18.70 -4.15
C GLY A 374 -9.95 19.01 -5.29
N GLY A 375 -10.78 18.03 -5.67
CA GLY A 375 -11.84 18.21 -6.68
C GLY A 375 -11.29 18.51 -8.08
N ALA A 376 -11.96 19.39 -8.83
CA ALA A 376 -11.66 19.65 -10.24
C ALA A 376 -10.21 20.13 -10.52
N ALA A 377 -9.55 20.77 -9.54
CA ALA A 377 -8.15 21.17 -9.68
C ALA A 377 -7.22 19.95 -9.70
N LEU A 378 -7.53 18.93 -8.90
CA LEU A 378 -6.80 17.66 -8.88
C LEU A 378 -6.98 16.93 -10.21
N ASP A 379 -8.22 16.81 -10.70
CA ASP A 379 -8.52 16.18 -12.00
C ASP A 379 -7.75 16.85 -13.14
N LEU A 380 -7.67 18.18 -13.12
CA LEU A 380 -6.89 18.94 -14.10
C LEU A 380 -5.38 18.65 -13.99
N ALA A 381 -4.85 18.50 -12.78
CA ALA A 381 -3.44 18.17 -12.55
C ALA A 381 -3.07 16.80 -13.14
N TYR A 382 -3.91 15.78 -12.91
CA TYR A 382 -3.76 14.45 -13.53
C TYR A 382 -3.81 14.54 -15.06
N GLN A 383 -4.85 15.17 -15.61
CA GLN A 383 -5.02 15.24 -17.06
C GLN A 383 -3.90 16.03 -17.76
N ARG A 384 -3.35 17.08 -17.13
CA ARG A 384 -2.16 17.77 -17.62
C ARG A 384 -0.95 16.85 -17.60
N SER A 385 -0.72 16.15 -16.50
CA SER A 385 0.40 15.23 -16.29
C SER A 385 0.39 14.05 -17.27
N TRP A 386 -0.77 13.44 -17.47
CA TRP A 386 -1.01 12.43 -18.49
C TRP A 386 -0.69 12.96 -19.89
N SER A 387 -1.26 14.11 -20.27
CA SER A 387 -1.07 14.66 -21.62
C SER A 387 0.39 15.03 -21.89
N LEU A 388 1.13 15.45 -20.87
CA LEU A 388 2.56 15.73 -20.96
C LEU A 388 3.37 14.44 -21.16
N SER A 389 3.04 13.38 -20.43
CA SER A 389 3.68 12.06 -20.58
C SER A 389 3.39 11.47 -21.96
N ARG A 390 2.14 11.57 -22.42
CA ARG A 390 1.73 11.19 -23.78
C ARG A 390 2.49 11.97 -24.86
N TYR A 391 2.63 13.29 -24.71
CA TYR A 391 3.45 14.12 -25.60
C TYR A 391 4.91 13.63 -25.65
N ILE A 392 5.51 13.31 -24.51
CA ILE A 392 6.89 12.81 -24.48
C ILE A 392 6.98 11.46 -25.22
N ALA A 393 6.04 10.54 -24.97
CA ALA A 393 6.02 9.23 -25.62
C ALA A 393 5.80 9.32 -27.14
N GLU A 394 4.83 10.12 -27.60
CA GLU A 394 4.54 10.25 -29.04
C GLU A 394 5.61 11.08 -29.78
N GLY A 395 6.19 12.10 -29.13
CA GLY A 395 7.17 13.00 -29.75
C GLY A 395 8.62 12.49 -29.69
N PHE A 396 9.01 11.78 -28.64
CA PHE A 396 10.39 11.33 -28.39
C PHE A 396 10.53 9.81 -28.29
N GLY A 397 9.41 9.08 -28.26
CA GLY A 397 9.36 7.63 -28.10
C GLY A 397 9.10 7.18 -26.66
N GLU A 398 8.32 6.11 -26.50
CA GLU A 398 8.03 5.47 -25.21
C GLU A 398 9.30 5.09 -24.40
N PRO A 399 10.38 4.55 -25.02
CA PRO A 399 11.62 4.27 -24.29
C PRO A 399 12.25 5.52 -23.66
N LYS A 400 12.11 6.69 -24.29
CA LYS A 400 12.63 7.96 -23.76
C LYS A 400 11.78 8.49 -22.61
N LEU A 401 10.46 8.31 -22.65
CA LEU A 401 9.61 8.58 -21.50
C LEU A 401 10.01 7.70 -20.30
N LEU A 402 10.21 6.40 -20.51
CA LEU A 402 10.62 5.48 -19.44
C LEU A 402 12.01 5.81 -18.88
N GLU A 403 12.99 6.13 -19.74
CA GLU A 403 14.32 6.57 -19.29
C GLU A 403 14.23 7.83 -18.44
N PHE A 404 13.46 8.82 -18.90
CA PHE A 404 13.23 10.07 -18.16
C PHE A 404 12.57 9.81 -16.80
N TYR A 405 11.52 8.99 -16.79
CA TYR A 405 10.83 8.58 -15.57
C TYR A 405 11.80 7.97 -14.56
N ARG A 406 12.55 6.93 -14.93
CA ARG A 406 13.47 6.23 -14.02
C ARG A 406 14.53 7.16 -13.43
N ARG A 407 15.10 8.06 -14.24
CA ARG A 407 16.11 9.02 -13.77
C ARG A 407 15.56 9.99 -12.75
N ILE A 408 14.38 10.57 -12.99
CA ILE A 408 13.81 11.56 -12.07
C ILE A 408 13.22 10.87 -10.83
N ALA A 409 12.46 9.80 -11.01
CA ALA A 409 11.76 9.11 -9.93
C ALA A 409 12.72 8.46 -8.92
N GLY A 410 13.92 8.05 -9.36
CA GLY A 410 14.96 7.50 -8.49
C GLY A 410 15.77 8.53 -7.69
N ILE A 411 15.71 9.83 -8.05
CA ILE A 411 16.47 10.89 -7.37
C ILE A 411 15.66 11.52 -6.21
N GLY A 412 14.33 11.65 -6.37
CA GLY A 412 13.45 12.25 -5.36
C GLY A 412 13.20 13.73 -5.62
N PRO A 413 13.26 14.61 -4.60
CA PRO A 413 13.06 16.04 -4.80
C PRO A 413 14.08 16.60 -5.80
N VAL A 414 13.61 16.96 -6.99
CA VAL A 414 14.45 17.45 -8.07
C VAL A 414 14.34 18.97 -8.19
N GLY A 415 15.48 19.65 -8.01
CA GLY A 415 15.60 21.08 -8.30
C GLY A 415 15.54 21.38 -9.80
N LYS A 416 15.22 22.62 -10.16
CA LYS A 416 15.08 23.08 -11.56
C LYS A 416 16.29 22.75 -12.43
N SER A 417 17.52 22.93 -11.92
CA SER A 417 18.77 22.66 -12.65
C SER A 417 18.96 21.18 -12.97
N THR A 418 18.73 20.30 -11.99
CA THR A 418 18.80 18.85 -12.19
C THR A 418 17.76 18.38 -13.20
N MET A 419 16.53 18.92 -13.13
CA MET A 419 15.48 18.60 -14.11
C MET A 419 15.88 19.02 -15.53
N ASP A 420 16.42 20.23 -15.71
CA ASP A 420 16.90 20.70 -17.02
C ASP A 420 18.08 19.86 -17.54
N ALA A 421 18.99 19.42 -16.67
CA ALA A 421 20.10 18.55 -17.04
C ALA A 421 19.60 17.19 -17.56
N VAL A 422 18.70 16.53 -16.81
CA VAL A 422 18.14 15.22 -17.21
C VAL A 422 17.31 15.34 -18.49
N LEU A 423 16.50 16.38 -18.64
CA LEU A 423 15.74 16.61 -19.88
C LEU A 423 16.66 16.79 -21.09
N ARG A 424 17.78 17.52 -20.95
CA ARG A 424 18.75 17.70 -22.04
C ARG A 424 19.44 16.39 -22.42
N GLU A 425 19.83 15.60 -21.43
CA GLU A 425 20.48 14.31 -21.66
C GLU A 425 19.53 13.29 -22.31
N VAL A 426 18.28 13.23 -21.85
CA VAL A 426 17.34 12.19 -22.30
C VAL A 426 16.59 12.61 -23.57
N LEU A 427 16.06 13.84 -23.61
CA LEU A 427 15.17 14.35 -24.66
C LEU A 427 15.82 15.40 -25.57
N GLY A 428 17.01 15.91 -25.25
CA GLY A 428 17.68 16.95 -26.02
C GLY A 428 17.08 18.35 -25.86
N ILE A 429 16.20 18.56 -24.88
CA ILE A 429 15.50 19.83 -24.63
C ILE A 429 15.54 20.19 -23.14
N ASP A 430 15.28 21.45 -22.79
CA ASP A 430 15.07 21.88 -21.40
C ASP A 430 13.57 22.01 -21.08
N ARG A 431 13.22 22.38 -19.84
CA ARG A 431 11.82 22.58 -19.43
C ARG A 431 11.08 23.61 -20.29
N GLY A 432 11.79 24.63 -20.79
CA GLY A 432 11.20 25.64 -21.67
C GLY A 432 10.84 25.06 -23.04
N GLY A 433 11.72 24.24 -23.60
CA GLY A 433 11.44 23.44 -24.80
C GLY A 433 10.27 22.48 -24.59
N LEU A 434 10.25 21.78 -23.45
CA LEU A 434 9.20 20.83 -23.10
C LEU A 434 7.82 21.51 -23.04
N LEU A 435 7.73 22.65 -22.36
CA LEU A 435 6.49 23.44 -22.27
C LEU A 435 6.01 23.91 -23.65
N ARG A 436 6.92 24.43 -24.49
CA ARG A 436 6.54 24.91 -25.83
C ARG A 436 6.01 23.78 -26.71
N GLY A 437 6.70 22.65 -26.74
CA GLY A 437 6.28 21.50 -27.54
C GLY A 437 5.00 20.87 -27.02
N TRP A 438 4.82 20.73 -25.71
CA TRP A 438 3.57 20.26 -25.12
C TRP A 438 2.40 21.19 -25.43
N ARG A 439 2.59 22.53 -25.40
CA ARG A 439 1.55 23.48 -25.81
C ARG A 439 1.13 23.31 -27.28
N GLU A 440 2.08 23.06 -28.18
CA GLU A 440 1.78 22.76 -29.59
C GLU A 440 0.99 21.46 -29.73
N TYR A 441 1.42 20.43 -29.01
CA TYR A 441 0.74 19.14 -28.95
C TYR A 441 -0.71 19.26 -28.47
N LEU A 442 -0.95 20.01 -27.39
CA LEU A 442 -2.30 20.26 -26.87
C LEU A 442 -3.18 21.03 -27.86
N ARG A 443 -2.59 21.95 -28.65
CA ARG A 443 -3.32 22.68 -29.68
C ARG A 443 -3.88 21.67 -30.67
N HIS A 444 -3.01 20.91 -31.33
CA HIS A 444 -3.42 19.89 -32.31
C HIS A 444 -4.34 18.79 -31.73
N GLY A 445 -4.12 18.40 -30.48
CA GLY A 445 -4.88 17.32 -29.84
C GLY A 445 -6.32 17.68 -29.43
N PHE A 446 -6.62 18.97 -29.27
CA PHE A 446 -7.95 19.45 -28.86
C PHE A 446 -8.65 20.36 -29.88
N GLY A 447 -7.97 20.79 -30.95
CA GLY A 447 -8.48 21.69 -31.98
C GLY A 447 -7.37 22.58 -32.52
#